data_AF-A0A7S0NE24-F1
#
_entry.id   AF-A0A7S0NE24-F1
#
_cell.length_a   1.000
_cell.length_b   1.000
_cell.length_c   1.000
_cell.angle_alpha   90.00
_cell.angle_beta   90.00
_cell.angle_gamma   90.00
#
_symmetry.space_group_name_H-M   'P 1'
#
loop_
_entity.id
_entity.type
_entity.pdbx_description
1 polymer ?
#
loop_
_entity_poly.entity_id
_entity_poly.type
_entity_poly.pdbx_seq_one_letter_code
_entity_poly.pdbx_strand_id
1 'polypeptide(L)'
;DPLLFSIRGISNASNPLFVVVPEFSTRQIVQTVPFINAFNVLHVILISNVEVSGADELKLTIFGLDGISPSPGEIRLNLNSPTTFDAIFCHGANNTGFLSDNVLYLTLCSFATIGAEEVVDFDFNVSNLGTAQDP
;
A
#
# COMPACT_ATOMS: atom_id res chain seq x y z
N ASP A 1 -14.72 -22.12 -9.90
CA ASP A 1 -15.36 -23.22 -9.18
C ASP A 1 -14.38 -24.39 -9.08
N PRO A 2 -13.53 -24.44 -8.04
CA PRO A 2 -12.57 -25.52 -7.88
C PRO A 2 -13.29 -26.71 -7.23
N LEU A 3 -13.49 -27.74 -8.06
CA LEU A 3 -14.20 -28.96 -7.71
C LEU A 3 -13.56 -29.67 -6.51
N LEU A 4 -14.39 -29.84 -5.48
CA LEU A 4 -14.16 -30.57 -4.23
C LEU A 4 -13.88 -32.06 -4.49
N PHE A 5 -12.65 -32.50 -4.31
CA PHE A 5 -12.35 -33.93 -4.15
C PHE A 5 -12.22 -34.28 -2.66
N SER A 6 -13.20 -35.04 -2.17
CA SER A 6 -13.28 -35.62 -0.82
C SER A 6 -12.52 -36.96 -0.79
N ILE A 7 -11.53 -37.08 0.10
CA ILE A 7 -10.95 -38.38 0.47
C ILE A 7 -11.68 -38.85 1.74
N ARG A 8 -12.51 -39.88 1.59
CA ARG A 8 -13.22 -40.60 2.68
C ARG A 8 -13.89 -39.72 3.75
N GLY A 9 -14.87 -38.92 3.35
CA GLY A 9 -15.87 -38.38 4.30
C GLY A 9 -15.38 -37.23 5.18
N ILE A 10 -14.18 -36.70 4.92
CA ILE A 10 -13.69 -35.46 5.55
C ILE A 10 -13.61 -34.40 4.45
N SER A 11 -14.43 -33.34 4.57
CA SER A 11 -14.33 -32.17 3.70
C SER A 11 -12.94 -31.53 3.82
N ASN A 12 -12.35 -31.10 2.70
CA ASN A 12 -11.03 -30.45 2.61
C ASN A 12 -9.79 -31.27 3.03
N ALA A 13 -9.90 -32.60 3.21
CA ALA A 13 -8.76 -33.46 3.51
C ALA A 13 -7.71 -33.58 2.38
N SER A 14 -7.95 -32.97 1.21
CA SER A 14 -7.08 -33.03 0.02
C SER A 14 -5.89 -32.06 0.04
N ASN A 15 -5.87 -31.03 0.89
CA ASN A 15 -4.82 -30.00 0.87
C ASN A 15 -4.15 -29.74 2.25
N PRO A 16 -3.55 -30.74 2.91
CA PRO A 16 -2.93 -30.59 4.23
C PRO A 16 -1.67 -29.71 4.26
N LEU A 17 -1.25 -29.12 3.14
CA LEU A 17 -0.09 -28.23 2.98
C LEU A 17 -0.38 -27.08 2.00
N PHE A 18 -1.62 -26.58 1.98
CA PHE A 18 -1.93 -25.42 1.13
C PHE A 18 -1.18 -24.18 1.65
N VAL A 19 -0.19 -23.73 0.88
CA VAL A 19 0.56 -22.51 1.15
C VAL A 19 -0.07 -21.39 0.34
N VAL A 20 -0.54 -20.35 1.02
CA VAL A 20 -0.91 -19.08 0.37
C VAL A 20 0.38 -18.30 0.14
N VAL A 21 0.61 -17.85 -1.09
CA VAL A 21 1.70 -16.93 -1.42
C VAL A 21 1.19 -15.52 -1.15
N PRO A 22 1.76 -14.77 -0.19
CA PRO A 22 1.40 -13.38 0.04
C PRO A 22 1.68 -12.52 -1.19
N GLU A 23 0.67 -11.80 -1.66
CA GLU A 23 0.79 -10.84 -2.74
C GLU A 23 -0.22 -9.70 -2.60
N PHE A 24 0.12 -8.54 -3.17
CA PHE A 24 -0.86 -7.48 -3.40
C PHE A 24 -1.63 -7.77 -4.69
N SER A 25 -2.87 -8.23 -4.53
CA SER A 25 -3.80 -8.52 -5.64
C SER A 25 -4.15 -7.25 -6.42
N THR A 26 -4.17 -6.08 -5.76
CA THR A 26 -4.29 -4.77 -6.40
C THR A 26 -3.13 -3.86 -6.04
N ARG A 27 -2.53 -3.24 -7.07
CA ARG A 27 -1.42 -2.29 -6.98
C ARG A 27 -1.67 -1.16 -7.97
N GLN A 28 -2.37 -0.12 -7.55
CA GLN A 28 -2.73 0.99 -8.42
C GLN A 28 -2.24 2.32 -7.85
N ILE A 29 -1.65 3.14 -8.71
CA ILE A 29 -1.28 4.52 -8.41
C ILE A 29 -1.79 5.39 -9.55
N VAL A 30 -2.51 6.46 -9.22
CA VAL A 30 -3.05 7.44 -10.17
C VAL A 30 -2.59 8.84 -9.76
N GLN A 31 -2.41 9.71 -10.74
CA GLN A 31 -2.02 11.10 -10.52
C GLN A 31 -3.10 12.06 -11.03
N THR A 32 -3.26 13.22 -10.39
CA THR A 32 -4.21 14.24 -10.84
C THR A 32 -3.66 15.13 -11.95
N VAL A 33 -2.35 15.44 -11.92
CA VAL A 33 -1.71 16.38 -12.85
C VAL A 33 -0.33 15.87 -13.26
N PRO A 34 -0.07 15.52 -14.53
CA PRO A 34 1.25 15.06 -14.99
C PRO A 34 2.19 16.20 -15.41
N PHE A 35 1.77 17.46 -15.31
CA PHE A 35 2.56 18.60 -15.79
C PHE A 35 3.64 19.02 -14.80
N ILE A 36 4.78 19.45 -15.32
CA ILE A 36 5.89 19.99 -14.53
C ILE A 36 5.48 21.25 -13.74
N ASN A 37 6.14 21.48 -12.61
CA ASN A 37 5.91 22.64 -11.74
C ASN A 37 4.45 22.82 -11.29
N ALA A 38 3.69 21.72 -11.23
CA ALA A 38 2.31 21.70 -10.79
C ALA A 38 2.17 20.88 -9.50
N PHE A 39 1.18 21.26 -8.69
CA PHE A 39 0.72 20.42 -7.60
C PHE A 39 0.04 19.18 -8.15
N ASN A 40 0.40 18.03 -7.61
CA ASN A 40 -0.08 16.73 -8.01
C ASN A 40 -0.50 15.93 -6.78
N VAL A 41 -1.58 15.18 -6.91
CA VAL A 41 -2.05 14.26 -5.87
C VAL A 41 -1.84 12.86 -6.41
N LEU A 42 -1.03 12.07 -5.69
CA LEU A 42 -0.86 10.66 -5.98
C LEU A 42 -1.84 9.87 -5.13
N HIS A 43 -2.75 9.17 -5.79
CA HIS A 43 -3.78 8.34 -5.20
C HIS A 43 -3.37 6.87 -5.32
N VAL A 44 -3.39 6.14 -4.21
CA VAL A 44 -2.87 4.78 -4.11
C VAL A 44 -3.97 3.85 -3.60
N ILE A 45 -4.16 2.74 -4.31
CA ILE A 45 -5.06 1.66 -3.91
C ILE A 45 -4.28 0.35 -3.83
N LEU A 46 -4.34 -0.30 -2.67
CA LEU A 46 -3.71 -1.57 -2.39
C LEU A 46 -4.73 -2.56 -1.83
N ILE A 47 -4.63 -3.81 -2.27
CA ILE A 47 -5.37 -4.94 -1.71
C ILE A 47 -4.41 -6.11 -1.57
N SER A 48 -4.34 -6.71 -0.38
CA SER A 48 -3.50 -7.88 -0.08
C SER A 48 -4.36 -9.14 -0.04
N ASN A 49 -3.87 -10.27 -0.54
CA ASN A 49 -4.56 -11.56 -0.43
C ASN A 49 -4.36 -12.24 0.93
N VAL A 50 -3.56 -11.64 1.81
CA VAL A 50 -3.34 -12.07 3.19
C VAL A 50 -3.53 -10.90 4.15
N GLU A 51 -3.84 -11.22 5.39
CA GLU A 51 -3.78 -10.24 6.48
C GLU A 51 -2.33 -9.80 6.69
N VAL A 52 -2.14 -8.50 6.93
CA VAL A 52 -0.84 -7.94 7.29
C VAL A 52 -0.95 -7.11 8.55
N SER A 53 -0.05 -7.34 9.50
CA SER A 53 -0.03 -6.65 10.79
C SER A 53 1.21 -5.77 10.94
N GLY A 54 1.03 -4.58 11.50
CA GLY A 54 2.14 -3.74 11.93
C GLY A 54 2.91 -4.29 13.12
N ALA A 55 2.33 -5.25 13.86
CA ALA A 55 3.05 -5.98 14.91
C ALA A 55 4.24 -6.79 14.36
N ASP A 56 4.19 -7.16 13.07
CA ASP A 56 5.27 -7.87 12.37
C ASP A 56 6.28 -6.92 11.71
N GLU A 57 6.26 -5.63 12.07
CA GLU A 57 7.14 -4.58 11.53
C GLU A 57 7.09 -4.47 10.00
N LEU A 58 5.92 -4.68 9.40
CA LEU A 58 5.77 -4.65 7.94
C LEU A 58 6.17 -3.28 7.37
N LYS A 59 7.01 -3.33 6.34
CA LYS A 59 7.41 -2.17 5.53
C LYS A 59 6.92 -2.33 4.11
N LEU A 60 6.26 -1.30 3.60
CA LEU A 60 5.85 -1.15 2.22
C LEU A 60 6.70 -0.06 1.57
N THR A 61 7.11 -0.27 0.33
CA THR A 61 7.85 0.72 -0.44
C THR A 61 7.14 0.98 -1.76
N ILE A 62 7.03 2.26 -2.12
CA ILE A 62 6.55 2.71 -3.42
C ILE A 62 7.72 3.42 -4.09
N PHE A 63 8.24 2.83 -5.17
CA PHE A 63 9.39 3.34 -5.92
C PHE A 63 8.95 3.91 -7.28
N GLY A 64 9.87 4.56 -7.99
CA GLY A 64 9.61 5.18 -9.29
C GLY A 64 8.90 6.53 -9.16
N LEU A 65 9.04 7.18 -8.00
CA LEU A 65 8.50 8.51 -7.76
C LEU A 65 9.52 9.58 -8.17
N ASP A 66 10.01 9.50 -9.41
CA ASP A 66 11.00 10.43 -9.94
C ASP A 66 10.39 11.80 -10.23
N GLY A 67 11.17 12.85 -10.02
CA GLY A 67 10.77 14.22 -10.37
C GLY A 67 9.65 14.77 -9.49
N ILE A 68 9.56 14.36 -8.22
CA ILE A 68 8.60 14.93 -7.26
C ILE A 68 9.30 15.62 -6.09
N SER A 69 8.56 16.49 -5.40
CA SER A 69 8.96 17.13 -4.16
C SER A 69 7.79 17.20 -3.17
N PRO A 70 8.05 17.29 -1.85
CA PRO A 70 9.36 17.36 -1.20
C PRO A 70 10.06 15.99 -1.09
N SER A 71 11.37 15.94 -1.37
CA SER A 71 12.20 14.77 -1.14
C SER A 71 13.63 15.24 -0.80
N PRO A 72 14.27 14.76 0.28
CA PRO A 72 13.72 13.86 1.28
C PRO A 72 12.75 14.57 2.24
N GLY A 73 11.79 13.85 2.83
CA GLY A 73 10.89 14.42 3.83
C GLY A 73 9.74 13.51 4.27
N GLU A 74 9.12 13.87 5.39
CA GLU A 74 7.87 13.24 5.83
C GLU A 74 6.71 13.69 4.94
N ILE A 75 5.91 12.73 4.51
CA ILE A 75 4.72 12.93 3.67
C ILE A 75 3.50 12.58 4.51
N ARG A 76 2.55 13.51 4.60
CA ARG A 76 1.22 13.25 5.16
C ARG A 76 0.42 12.42 4.18
N LEU A 77 -0.19 11.36 4.68
CA LEU A 77 -1.14 10.52 3.95
C LEU A 77 -2.56 10.91 4.35
N ASN A 78 -3.44 11.06 3.38
CA ASN A 78 -4.87 11.20 3.61
C ASN A 78 -5.50 9.84 3.36
N LEU A 79 -6.04 9.22 4.40
CA LEU A 79 -6.76 7.94 4.26
C LEU A 79 -8.18 8.21 3.74
N ASN A 80 -8.57 7.50 2.68
CA ASN A 80 -9.88 7.61 2.06
C ASN A 80 -10.77 6.39 2.35
N SER A 81 -10.15 5.22 2.57
CA SER A 81 -10.87 4.04 3.03
C SER A 81 -11.27 4.19 4.50
N PRO A 82 -12.47 3.73 4.90
CA PRO A 82 -12.79 3.59 6.32
C PRO A 82 -11.88 2.53 6.92
N THR A 83 -11.14 2.90 7.95
CA THR A 83 -10.19 2.03 8.64
C THR A 83 -10.70 1.75 10.04
N THR A 84 -10.38 0.57 10.59
CA THR A 84 -10.68 0.24 11.99
C THR A 84 -9.89 1.10 12.98
N PHE A 85 -8.80 1.71 12.52
CA PHE A 85 -7.89 2.56 13.29
C PHE A 85 -7.80 3.96 12.69
N ASP A 86 -7.60 4.98 13.53
CA ASP A 86 -7.40 6.37 13.07
C ASP A 86 -6.12 6.56 12.22
N ALA A 87 -5.25 5.53 12.14
CA ALA A 87 -4.10 5.48 11.27
C ALA A 87 -3.71 4.05 10.85
N ILE A 88 -3.23 3.90 9.61
CA ILE A 88 -2.65 2.63 9.09
C ILE A 88 -1.13 2.71 9.01
N PHE A 89 -0.57 3.83 8.55
CA PHE A 89 0.87 3.97 8.34
C PHE A 89 1.50 5.01 9.28
N CYS A 90 2.67 4.68 9.84
CA CYS A 90 3.40 5.48 10.81
C CYS A 90 4.92 5.44 10.54
N HIS A 91 5.52 6.56 10.14
CA HIS A 91 6.98 6.70 10.09
C HIS A 91 7.54 7.53 11.25
N GLY A 92 6.91 8.67 11.56
CA GLY A 92 7.20 9.51 12.73
C GLY A 92 5.94 9.97 13.48
N ALA A 93 4.81 10.01 12.77
CA ALA A 93 3.49 10.29 13.31
C ALA A 93 2.41 9.43 12.63
N ASN A 94 1.18 9.51 13.12
CA ASN A 94 0.03 8.87 12.48
C ASN A 94 -0.20 9.40 11.06
N ASN A 95 -0.50 8.49 10.13
CA ASN A 95 -0.77 8.79 8.72
C ASN A 95 0.39 9.52 8.04
N THR A 96 1.60 9.00 8.24
CA THR A 96 2.82 9.53 7.62
C THR A 96 3.64 8.43 6.96
N GLY A 97 4.29 8.81 5.86
CA GLY A 97 5.38 8.07 5.23
C GLY A 97 6.63 8.94 5.13
N PHE A 98 7.73 8.35 4.68
CA PHE A 98 8.97 9.08 4.42
C PHE A 98 9.39 8.91 2.98
N LEU A 99 9.48 10.02 2.25
CA LEU A 99 9.94 10.03 0.88
C LEU A 99 11.43 10.34 0.87
N SER A 100 12.23 9.47 0.24
CA SER A 100 13.67 9.69 0.01
C SER A 100 14.08 8.95 -1.25
N ASP A 101 14.95 9.57 -2.06
CA ASP A 101 15.54 8.92 -3.24
C ASP A 101 14.50 8.28 -4.17
N ASN A 102 13.40 9.00 -4.41
CA ASN A 102 12.29 8.58 -5.29
C ASN A 102 11.55 7.32 -4.81
N VAL A 103 11.69 7.01 -3.52
CA VAL A 103 11.00 5.92 -2.82
C VAL A 103 10.22 6.49 -1.63
N LEU A 104 8.93 6.21 -1.58
CA LEU A 104 8.09 6.42 -0.40
C LEU A 104 8.15 5.15 0.47
N TYR A 105 8.72 5.31 1.66
CA TYR A 105 8.77 4.29 2.70
C TYR A 105 7.55 4.43 3.61
N LEU A 106 6.81 3.34 3.74
CA LEU A 106 5.64 3.21 4.58
C LEU A 106 5.87 2.07 5.58
N THR A 107 5.56 2.31 6.85
CA THR A 107 5.57 1.29 7.89
C THR A 107 4.17 1.19 8.43
N LEU A 108 3.61 -0.01 8.56
CA LEU A 108 2.34 -0.15 9.25
C LEU A 108 2.52 0.26 10.71
N CYS A 109 1.59 1.05 11.26
CA CYS A 109 1.58 1.34 12.68
C CYS A 109 1.49 0.03 13.47
N SER A 110 2.20 -0.10 14.59
CA SER A 110 2.29 -1.37 15.34
C SER A 110 0.94 -1.92 15.85
N PHE A 111 -0.07 -1.04 15.95
CA PHE A 111 -1.44 -1.38 16.33
C PHE A 111 -2.36 -1.66 15.14
N ALA A 112 -1.94 -1.33 13.91
CA ALA A 112 -2.76 -1.45 12.73
C ALA A 112 -2.65 -2.84 12.10
N THR A 113 -3.76 -3.30 11.56
CA THR A 113 -3.87 -4.52 10.75
C THR A 113 -4.68 -4.19 9.51
N ILE A 114 -4.25 -4.68 8.35
CA ILE A 114 -5.03 -4.68 7.11
C ILE A 114 -5.47 -6.12 6.90
N GLY A 115 -6.78 -6.36 6.85
CA GLY A 115 -7.35 -7.67 6.58
C GLY A 115 -7.06 -8.13 5.15
N ALA A 116 -7.13 -9.44 4.93
CA ALA A 116 -7.13 -10.00 3.58
C ALA A 116 -8.33 -9.45 2.78
N GLU A 117 -8.10 -9.04 1.54
CA GLU A 117 -9.07 -8.41 0.63
C GLU A 117 -9.63 -7.06 1.11
N GLU A 118 -9.05 -6.47 2.17
CA GLU A 118 -9.38 -5.11 2.59
C GLU A 118 -8.78 -4.09 1.62
N VAL A 119 -9.58 -3.07 1.28
CA VAL A 119 -9.14 -1.97 0.43
C VAL A 119 -8.42 -0.94 1.26
N VAL A 120 -7.13 -0.76 0.99
CA VAL A 120 -6.36 0.36 1.52
C VAL A 120 -6.31 1.45 0.46
N ASP A 121 -6.99 2.55 0.74
CA ASP A 121 -7.10 3.70 -0.14
C ASP A 121 -6.56 4.93 0.58
N PHE A 122 -5.52 5.54 0.02
CA PHE A 122 -4.97 6.79 0.51
C PHE A 122 -4.40 7.66 -0.61
N ASP A 123 -4.26 8.95 -0.35
CA ASP A 123 -3.56 9.88 -1.22
C ASP A 123 -2.50 10.68 -0.48
N PHE A 124 -1.59 11.26 -1.25
CA PHE A 124 -0.63 12.23 -0.74
C PHE A 124 -0.30 13.30 -1.78
N ASN A 125 0.01 14.49 -1.27
CA ASN A 125 0.31 15.66 -2.08
C ASN A 125 1.79 15.74 -2.39
N VAL A 126 2.12 16.01 -3.65
CA VAL A 126 3.47 16.27 -4.14
C VAL A 126 3.46 17.44 -5.13
N SER A 127 4.63 17.96 -5.46
CA SER A 127 4.81 18.87 -6.60
C SER A 127 5.71 18.21 -7.63
N ASN A 128 5.27 18.17 -8.88
CA ASN A 128 6.09 17.71 -9.99
C ASN A 128 7.21 18.73 -10.25
N LEU A 129 8.44 18.24 -10.40
CA LEU A 129 9.63 19.05 -10.63
C LEU A 129 9.76 19.44 -12.10
N GLY A 130 10.60 20.45 -12.36
CA GLY A 130 10.77 21.12 -13.66
C GLY A 130 11.48 20.33 -14.76
N THR A 131 11.83 19.07 -14.54
CA THR A 131 12.30 18.18 -15.62
C THR A 131 11.13 17.30 -16.04
N ALA A 132 10.81 17.29 -17.33
CA ALA A 132 9.76 16.44 -17.87
C ALA A 132 10.00 14.98 -17.44
N GLN A 133 8.96 14.31 -16.94
CA GLN A 133 8.99 12.86 -16.83
C GLN A 133 9.05 12.31 -18.26
N ASP A 134 10.14 11.62 -18.61
CA ASP A 134 10.25 10.94 -19.91
C ASP A 134 9.22 9.80 -19.93
N PRO A 135 8.39 9.68 -20.99
CA PRO A 135 7.31 8.71 -21.08
C PRO A 135 7.76 7.25 -21.20
#